data_AF-A0A482W1W1-F1
#
_entry.id   AF-A0A482W1W1-F1
#
_cell.length_a   1.000
_cell.length_b   1.000
_cell.length_c   1.000
_cell.angle_alpha   90.00
_cell.angle_beta   90.00
_cell.angle_gamma   90.00
#
_symmetry.space_group_name_H-M   'P 1'
#
loop_
_entity.id
_entity.type
_entity.pdbx_description
1 polymer ?
#
loop_
_entity_poly.entity_id
_entity_poly.type
_entity_poly.pdbx_seq_one_letter_code
_entity_poly.pdbx_strand_id
1 'polypeptide(L)'
;MEKIDIAHDIEDSPVPYTKITDFDYQTFNLSELIEVCGFISVTDVGSPMAVSRHLVLPASSSSKEHVPLSAEIDLTDDDTTSDEGKIPSFCVLLHGALKVENMAALVNLAENWFGFVYSWADSKKKSNLMLTILTPGSDTELNRLRKAAISLGFLDLLNGLAYIFEQECMQLPGSAHPDCALQLQHAAEVLRKTQNRDIKYVVVPLQTNYNSS
;
A
#
# COMPACT_ATOMS: atom_id res chain seq x y z
N MET A 1 6.74 -14.27 11.09
CA MET A 1 6.29 -13.14 10.25
C MET A 1 7.54 -12.59 9.58
N GLU A 2 7.63 -12.69 8.26
CA GLU A 2 8.77 -12.24 7.47
C GLU A 2 8.75 -10.71 7.34
N LYS A 3 9.92 -10.07 7.33
CA LYS A 3 10.07 -8.62 7.43
C LYS A 3 10.99 -8.09 6.32
N ILE A 4 10.65 -6.92 5.78
CA ILE A 4 11.50 -6.14 4.87
C ILE A 4 12.10 -4.98 5.68
N ASP A 5 13.40 -4.76 5.57
CA ASP A 5 14.11 -3.69 6.31
C ASP A 5 14.19 -2.44 5.44
N ILE A 6 13.61 -1.34 5.90
CA ILE A 6 13.54 -0.09 5.11
C ILE A 6 14.94 0.48 4.80
N ALA A 7 15.87 0.38 5.75
CA ALA A 7 17.18 0.98 5.62
C ALA A 7 18.07 0.23 4.62
N HIS A 8 17.83 -1.08 4.48
CA HIS A 8 18.67 -1.96 3.67
C HIS A 8 18.04 -2.31 2.32
N ASP A 9 16.70 -2.41 2.26
CA ASP A 9 16.01 -2.95 1.09
C ASP A 9 15.35 -1.87 0.22
N ILE A 10 15.29 -0.59 0.62
CA ILE A 10 14.62 0.47 -0.18
C ILE A 10 15.63 1.45 -0.77
N GLU A 11 15.60 1.61 -2.11
CA GLU A 11 16.59 2.42 -2.86
C GLU A 11 16.62 3.89 -2.43
N ASP A 12 15.43 4.48 -2.21
CA ASP A 12 15.27 5.82 -1.62
C ASP A 12 14.43 5.69 -0.33
N SER A 13 15.04 5.89 0.84
CA SER A 13 14.33 5.78 2.11
C SER A 13 13.10 6.71 2.12
N PRO A 14 11.88 6.20 2.40
CA PRO A 14 10.68 7.02 2.35
C PRO A 14 10.73 8.15 3.37
N VAL A 15 10.48 9.38 2.89
CA VAL A 15 10.39 10.57 3.76
C VAL A 15 9.11 10.49 4.60
N PRO A 16 9.10 10.96 5.86
CA PRO A 16 7.89 11.06 6.66
C PRO A 16 6.75 11.77 5.92
N TYR A 17 5.56 11.22 6.00
CA TYR A 17 4.38 11.79 5.35
C TYR A 17 3.72 12.82 6.26
N THR A 18 3.57 14.06 5.79
CA THR A 18 2.83 15.09 6.54
C THR A 18 1.49 15.35 5.88
N LYS A 19 0.42 14.99 6.59
CA LYS A 19 -0.95 15.32 6.20
C LYS A 19 -1.28 16.71 6.71
N ILE A 20 -1.61 17.62 5.80
CA ILE A 20 -2.05 18.97 6.13
C ILE A 20 -3.55 19.07 5.83
N THR A 21 -4.31 19.57 6.78
CA THR A 21 -5.73 19.90 6.64
C THR A 21 -5.94 21.37 7.00
N ASP A 22 -7.13 21.92 6.73
CA ASP A 22 -7.44 23.33 7.00
C ASP A 22 -7.29 23.74 8.48
N PHE A 23 -7.30 22.76 9.40
CA PHE A 23 -7.34 23.00 10.85
C PHE A 23 -6.24 22.29 11.64
N ASP A 24 -5.50 21.37 11.01
CA ASP A 24 -4.52 20.53 11.70
C ASP A 24 -3.45 20.00 10.73
N TYR A 25 -2.29 19.62 11.27
CA TYR A 25 -1.26 18.88 10.56
C TYR A 25 -0.81 17.68 11.38
N GLN A 26 -0.60 16.55 10.71
CA GLN A 26 -0.12 15.33 11.36
C GLN A 26 0.99 14.71 10.52
N THR A 27 2.13 14.44 11.17
CA THR A 27 3.28 13.78 10.55
C THR A 27 3.32 12.31 10.94
N PHE A 28 3.48 11.44 9.95
CA PHE A 28 3.53 9.99 10.07
C PHE A 28 4.93 9.51 9.68
N ASN A 29 5.51 8.66 10.52
CA ASN A 29 6.81 8.04 10.29
C ASN A 29 6.60 6.55 9.99
N LEU A 30 7.41 6.02 9.08
CA LEU A 30 7.41 4.58 8.82
C LEU A 30 8.13 3.84 9.95
N SER A 31 7.73 2.60 10.15
CA SER A 31 8.45 1.66 10.99
C SER A 31 9.74 1.23 10.29
N GLU A 32 10.78 0.89 11.03
CA GLU A 32 12.04 0.37 10.47
C GLU A 32 11.84 -0.95 9.70
N LEU A 33 10.82 -1.72 10.11
CA LEU A 33 10.49 -3.02 9.56
C LEU A 33 9.08 -3.00 8.95
N ILE A 34 8.98 -3.47 7.72
CA ILE A 34 7.72 -3.66 7.01
C ILE A 34 7.29 -5.11 7.18
N GLU A 35 6.07 -5.32 7.67
CA GLU A 35 5.51 -6.66 7.90
C GLU A 35 4.50 -7.02 6.83
N VAL A 36 4.65 -8.20 6.22
CA VAL A 36 3.62 -8.77 5.33
C VAL A 36 2.46 -9.28 6.18
N CYS A 37 1.26 -8.76 5.95
CA CYS A 37 0.06 -9.13 6.70
C CYS A 37 -1.01 -9.84 5.85
N GLY A 38 -0.82 -9.94 4.53
CA GLY A 38 -1.70 -10.73 3.67
C GLY A 38 -1.30 -10.64 2.20
N PHE A 39 -2.09 -11.29 1.35
CA PHE A 39 -1.94 -11.26 -0.10
C PHE A 39 -3.29 -10.96 -0.75
N ILE A 40 -3.26 -10.21 -1.84
CA ILE A 40 -4.45 -9.82 -2.62
C ILE A 40 -4.13 -9.91 -4.11
N SER A 41 -5.11 -10.27 -4.94
CA SER A 41 -4.91 -10.28 -6.40
C SER A 41 -4.57 -8.88 -6.89
N VAL A 42 -3.63 -8.78 -7.84
CA VAL A 42 -3.30 -7.49 -8.47
C VAL A 42 -4.54 -6.86 -9.12
N THR A 43 -5.49 -7.66 -9.59
CA THR A 43 -6.77 -7.16 -10.15
C THR A 43 -7.61 -6.42 -9.12
N ASP A 44 -7.56 -6.86 -7.86
CA ASP A 44 -8.42 -6.36 -6.79
C ASP A 44 -7.81 -5.14 -6.10
N VAL A 45 -6.48 -4.96 -6.22
CA VAL A 45 -5.79 -3.74 -5.78
C VAL A 45 -6.28 -2.52 -6.56
N GLY A 46 -6.53 -2.68 -7.87
CA GLY A 46 -6.98 -1.60 -8.73
C GLY A 46 -5.96 -0.45 -8.83
N SER A 47 -6.41 0.79 -8.62
CA SER A 47 -5.57 2.00 -8.70
C SER A 47 -5.68 2.83 -7.42
N PRO A 48 -5.13 2.34 -6.29
CA PRO A 48 -5.29 2.99 -5.00
C PRO A 48 -4.53 4.32 -4.96
N MET A 49 -5.03 5.27 -4.15
CA MET A 49 -4.36 6.54 -3.92
C MET A 49 -3.05 6.31 -3.16
N ALA A 50 -1.95 6.36 -3.90
CA ALA A 50 -0.60 6.20 -3.38
C ALA A 50 -0.01 7.56 -2.97
N VAL A 51 0.62 7.62 -1.81
CA VAL A 51 1.48 8.74 -1.39
C VAL A 51 2.77 8.72 -2.20
N SER A 52 3.39 7.55 -2.32
CA SER A 52 4.66 7.37 -3.03
C SER A 52 4.86 5.90 -3.41
N ARG A 53 5.84 5.67 -4.30
CA ARG A 53 6.24 4.34 -4.76
C ARG A 53 7.76 4.23 -4.69
N HIS A 54 8.26 3.11 -4.18
CA HIS A 54 9.68 2.91 -3.92
C HIS A 54 10.12 1.54 -4.43
N LEU A 55 11.29 1.49 -5.06
CA LEU A 55 11.88 0.22 -5.45
C LEU A 55 12.43 -0.49 -4.21
N VAL A 56 12.05 -1.75 -4.06
CA VAL A 56 12.57 -2.64 -3.04
C VAL A 56 13.57 -3.58 -3.70
N LEU A 57 14.83 -3.42 -3.31
CA LEU A 57 15.97 -4.17 -3.79
C LEU A 57 16.38 -5.19 -2.73
N PRO A 58 16.83 -6.39 -3.13
CA PRO A 58 17.50 -7.29 -2.21
C PRO A 58 18.70 -6.58 -1.59
N ALA A 59 18.78 -6.47 -0.26
CA ALA A 59 20.01 -6.02 0.38
C ALA A 59 21.20 -6.87 -0.11
N SER A 60 22.23 -6.23 -0.65
CA SER A 60 23.54 -6.86 -0.78
C SER A 60 24.11 -6.99 0.63
N SER A 61 24.52 -8.19 1.02
CA SER A 61 25.15 -8.43 2.31
C SER A 61 26.55 -7.81 2.32
N SER A 62 26.63 -6.48 2.43
CA SER A 62 27.86 -5.79 2.78
C SER A 62 27.69 -5.21 4.17
N SER A 63 28.19 -5.95 5.15
CA SER A 63 28.47 -5.43 6.49
C SER A 63 29.45 -4.26 6.36
N LYS A 64 28.93 -3.02 6.27
CA LYS A 64 29.73 -1.81 6.43
C LYS A 64 29.85 -1.46 7.92
N GLU A 65 30.52 -2.33 8.68
CA GLU A 65 31.11 -1.92 9.95
C GLU A 65 32.59 -1.54 9.72
N HIS A 66 32.88 -0.26 9.94
CA HIS A 66 34.17 0.37 10.20
C HIS A 66 35.47 -0.45 10.00
N VAL A 67 36.31 -0.02 9.04
CA VAL A 67 37.78 -0.21 9.11
C VAL A 67 38.45 1.14 8.79
N PRO A 68 39.43 1.62 9.60
CA PRO A 68 39.99 2.94 9.44
C PRO A 68 41.00 3.03 8.29
N LEU A 69 41.11 4.25 7.78
CA LEU A 69 42.02 4.75 6.76
C LEU A 69 43.49 4.38 7.01
N SER A 70 44.10 3.63 6.08
CA SER A 70 45.52 3.81 5.71
C SER A 70 45.82 3.21 4.33
N ALA A 71 46.54 3.99 3.53
CA ALA A 71 46.91 3.76 2.15
C ALA A 71 47.75 2.48 1.92
N GLU A 72 47.50 1.81 0.79
CA GLU A 72 48.43 1.70 -0.36
C GLU A 72 47.68 1.04 -1.53
N ILE A 73 47.77 1.65 -2.72
CA ILE A 73 47.12 1.18 -3.95
C ILE A 73 48.11 0.21 -4.60
N ASP A 74 47.76 -1.07 -4.67
CA ASP A 74 48.42 -2.04 -5.56
C ASP A 74 47.43 -2.47 -6.65
N LEU A 75 47.90 -2.39 -7.90
CA LEU A 75 47.13 -2.62 -9.12
C LEU A 75 47.46 -4.02 -9.65
N THR A 76 46.74 -5.06 -9.19
CA THR A 76 46.62 -6.33 -9.92
C THR A 76 45.37 -7.11 -9.51
N ASP A 77 44.75 -7.67 -10.54
CA ASP A 77 43.76 -8.76 -10.59
C ASP A 77 42.25 -8.42 -10.64
N ASP A 78 41.76 -8.64 -11.86
CA ASP A 78 40.40 -8.61 -12.37
C ASP A 78 39.74 -9.95 -12.04
N ASP A 79 39.12 -10.09 -10.86
CA ASP A 79 38.31 -11.28 -10.52
C ASP A 79 37.37 -11.11 -9.29
N THR A 80 36.67 -9.98 -9.14
CA THR A 80 35.69 -9.80 -8.04
C THR A 80 34.22 -9.87 -8.49
N THR A 81 33.91 -10.63 -9.53
CA THR A 81 32.50 -10.92 -9.83
C THR A 81 32.06 -12.27 -9.22
N SER A 82 31.01 -12.19 -8.40
CA SER A 82 29.97 -13.23 -8.28
C SER A 82 30.11 -14.32 -7.20
N ASP A 83 29.98 -13.97 -5.92
CA ASP A 83 29.48 -14.92 -4.91
C ASP A 83 28.17 -14.48 -4.21
N GLU A 84 27.72 -13.23 -4.41
CA GLU A 84 26.43 -12.72 -3.90
C GLU A 84 25.20 -13.44 -4.51
N GLY A 85 25.33 -14.04 -5.70
CA GLY A 85 24.24 -14.76 -6.36
C GLY A 85 23.86 -16.11 -5.73
N LYS A 86 24.60 -16.58 -4.70
CA LYS A 86 24.36 -17.89 -4.06
C LYS A 86 23.57 -17.81 -2.75
N ILE A 87 23.46 -16.63 -2.14
CA ILE A 87 22.71 -16.45 -0.90
C ILE A 87 21.22 -16.35 -1.22
N PRO A 88 20.35 -17.19 -0.64
CA PRO A 88 18.91 -17.10 -0.88
C PRO A 88 18.38 -15.77 -0.33
N SER A 89 17.79 -14.95 -1.21
CA SER A 89 17.16 -13.69 -0.84
C SER A 89 15.64 -13.83 -0.74
N PHE A 90 15.09 -13.38 0.38
CA PHE A 90 13.64 -13.28 0.57
C PHE A 90 12.98 -12.41 -0.52
N CYS A 91 13.57 -11.26 -0.85
CA CYS A 91 13.05 -10.36 -1.89
C CYS A 91 12.95 -11.05 -3.26
N VAL A 92 13.91 -11.91 -3.61
CA VAL A 92 13.89 -12.68 -4.86
C VAL A 92 12.79 -13.74 -4.85
N LEU A 93 12.62 -14.47 -3.74
CA LEU A 93 11.57 -15.47 -3.56
C LEU A 93 10.18 -14.83 -3.62
N LEU A 94 9.98 -13.75 -2.86
CA LEU A 94 8.72 -13.02 -2.80
C LEU A 94 8.37 -12.44 -4.18
N HIS A 95 9.34 -11.84 -4.89
CA HIS A 95 9.13 -11.40 -6.28
C HIS A 95 8.64 -12.54 -7.17
N GLY A 96 9.30 -13.71 -7.11
CA GLY A 96 8.92 -14.87 -7.90
C GLY A 96 7.48 -15.31 -7.62
N ALA A 97 7.13 -15.46 -6.34
CA ALA A 97 5.79 -15.87 -5.92
C ALA A 97 4.71 -14.88 -6.36
N LEU A 98 4.90 -13.59 -6.08
CA LEU A 98 3.93 -12.53 -6.43
C LEU A 98 3.72 -12.44 -7.95
N LYS A 99 4.79 -12.60 -8.73
CA LYS A 99 4.73 -12.59 -10.19
C LYS A 99 3.98 -13.78 -10.77
N VAL A 100 4.26 -14.99 -10.27
CA VAL A 100 3.65 -16.23 -10.76
C VAL A 100 2.15 -16.25 -10.46
N GLU A 101 1.78 -15.88 -9.23
CA GLU A 101 0.39 -15.91 -8.78
C GLU A 101 -0.42 -14.66 -9.18
N ASN A 102 0.21 -13.66 -9.81
CA ASN A 102 -0.39 -12.36 -10.12
C ASN A 102 -1.01 -11.68 -8.88
N MET A 103 -0.24 -11.68 -7.79
CA MET A 103 -0.64 -11.17 -6.47
C MET A 103 0.22 -9.98 -6.04
N ALA A 104 -0.30 -9.21 -5.09
CA ALA A 104 0.43 -8.24 -4.30
C ALA A 104 0.39 -8.65 -2.83
N ALA A 105 1.47 -8.36 -2.10
CA ALA A 105 1.52 -8.51 -0.65
C ALA A 105 0.98 -7.23 0.01
N LEU A 106 -0.04 -7.34 0.87
CA LEU A 106 -0.44 -6.27 1.77
C LEU A 106 0.59 -6.15 2.89
N VAL A 107 1.08 -4.94 3.12
CA VAL A 107 2.11 -4.68 4.12
C VAL A 107 1.69 -3.63 5.13
N ASN A 108 2.07 -3.86 6.39
CA ASN A 108 1.94 -2.91 7.47
C ASN A 108 3.22 -2.05 7.56
N LEU A 109 3.06 -0.73 7.44
CA LEU A 109 4.16 0.25 7.43
C LEU A 109 4.31 0.95 8.78
N ALA A 110 3.20 1.19 9.47
CA ALA A 110 3.14 1.78 10.82
C ALA A 110 1.72 1.61 11.39
N GLU A 111 1.47 2.16 12.58
CA GLU A 111 0.13 2.14 13.18
C GLU A 111 -0.92 2.77 12.24
N ASN A 112 -1.90 1.97 11.83
CA ASN A 112 -2.94 2.33 10.85
C ASN A 112 -2.39 2.87 9.52
N TRP A 113 -1.23 2.36 9.07
CA TRP A 113 -0.62 2.76 7.81
C TRP A 113 -0.16 1.55 7.01
N PHE A 114 -0.73 1.39 5.81
CA PHE A 114 -0.54 0.21 4.98
C PHE A 114 0.02 0.56 3.60
N GLY A 115 0.57 -0.45 2.96
CA GLY A 115 1.04 -0.41 1.59
C GLY A 115 0.82 -1.74 0.88
N PHE A 116 1.24 -1.81 -0.38
CA PHE A 116 1.33 -3.06 -1.10
C PHE A 116 2.72 -3.22 -1.71
N VAL A 117 3.25 -4.44 -1.67
CA VAL A 117 4.47 -4.83 -2.38
C VAL A 117 4.07 -5.74 -3.54
N TYR A 118 4.57 -5.46 -4.74
CA TYR A 118 4.30 -6.29 -5.91
C TYR A 118 5.55 -6.44 -6.78
N SER A 119 5.56 -7.49 -7.61
CA SER A 119 6.64 -7.70 -8.57
C SER A 119 6.68 -6.55 -9.59
N TRP A 120 7.85 -5.91 -9.71
CA TRP A 120 8.10 -4.87 -10.68
C TRP A 120 9.39 -5.18 -11.44
N ALA A 121 9.29 -5.47 -12.73
CA ALA A 121 10.47 -5.79 -13.52
C ALA A 121 10.33 -5.21 -14.92
N ASP A 122 11.22 -4.29 -15.27
CA ASP A 122 11.33 -3.75 -16.63
C ASP A 122 11.96 -4.78 -17.60
N SER A 123 12.61 -5.82 -17.07
CA SER A 123 13.17 -6.92 -17.86
C SER A 123 13.02 -8.27 -17.17
N LYS A 124 13.12 -9.36 -17.94
CA LYS A 124 13.05 -10.73 -17.43
C LYS A 124 14.25 -11.14 -16.56
N LYS A 125 15.32 -10.34 -16.52
CA LYS A 125 16.59 -10.68 -15.86
C LYS A 125 16.76 -10.06 -14.47
N LYS A 126 15.87 -9.16 -14.06
CA LYS A 126 15.93 -8.49 -12.76
C LYS A 126 14.69 -8.82 -11.94
N SER A 127 14.89 -9.15 -10.68
CA SER A 127 13.85 -9.32 -9.68
C SER A 127 13.81 -8.09 -8.81
N ASN A 128 12.94 -7.13 -9.15
CA ASN A 128 12.71 -5.98 -8.28
C ASN A 128 11.29 -6.05 -7.73
N LEU A 129 11.13 -5.54 -6.53
CA LEU A 129 9.84 -5.35 -5.90
C LEU A 129 9.52 -3.85 -5.92
N MET A 130 8.25 -3.50 -5.98
CA MET A 130 7.78 -2.12 -5.86
C MET A 130 6.88 -2.03 -4.64
N LEU A 131 7.26 -1.18 -3.69
CA LEU A 131 6.43 -0.80 -2.56
C LEU A 131 5.57 0.40 -2.96
N THR A 132 4.26 0.28 -2.85
CA THR A 132 3.32 1.40 -2.91
C THR A 132 2.85 1.75 -1.51
N ILE A 133 3.12 2.98 -1.07
CA ILE A 133 2.71 3.50 0.23
C ILE A 133 1.35 4.17 0.06
N LEU A 134 0.34 3.72 0.81
CA LEU A 134 -0.98 4.36 0.80
C LEU A 134 -0.99 5.57 1.73
N THR A 135 -2.05 6.36 1.68
CA THR A 135 -2.21 7.46 2.64
C THR A 135 -2.57 6.89 4.02
N PRO A 136 -1.90 7.32 5.11
CA PRO A 136 -2.14 6.80 6.45
C PRO A 136 -3.52 7.13 7.00
N GLY A 137 -3.92 6.32 7.98
CA GLY A 137 -5.17 6.45 8.72
C GLY A 137 -6.27 5.52 8.22
N SER A 138 -7.33 5.43 9.04
CA SER A 138 -8.51 4.60 8.78
C SER A 138 -9.60 5.32 7.97
N ASP A 139 -9.33 6.55 7.51
CA ASP A 139 -10.30 7.33 6.75
C ASP A 139 -10.43 6.73 5.35
N THR A 140 -11.50 5.96 5.16
CA THR A 140 -11.80 5.27 3.91
C THR A 140 -11.85 6.23 2.73
N GLU A 141 -11.50 5.77 1.53
CA GLU A 141 -11.54 6.60 0.31
C GLU A 141 -12.89 7.27 0.08
N LEU A 142 -13.98 6.60 0.49
CA LEU A 142 -15.33 7.16 0.50
C LEU A 142 -15.42 8.45 1.34
N ASN A 143 -14.89 8.43 2.56
CA ASN A 143 -14.89 9.60 3.43
C ASN A 143 -14.00 10.73 2.90
N ARG A 144 -12.87 10.39 2.26
CA ARG A 144 -12.01 11.40 1.63
C ARG A 144 -12.71 12.11 0.49
N LEU A 145 -13.31 11.34 -0.43
CA LEU A 145 -14.06 11.88 -1.56
C LEU A 145 -15.26 12.69 -1.08
N ARG A 146 -15.94 12.23 -0.03
CA ARG A 146 -17.05 12.96 0.61
C ARG A 146 -16.61 14.31 1.17
N LYS A 147 -15.54 14.34 1.95
CA LYS A 147 -15.00 15.59 2.52
C LYS A 147 -14.60 16.57 1.40
N ALA A 148 -13.91 16.09 0.36
CA ALA A 148 -13.54 16.91 -0.79
C ALA A 148 -14.77 17.48 -1.53
N ALA A 149 -15.79 16.65 -1.79
CA ALA A 149 -17.03 17.09 -2.44
C ALA A 149 -17.75 18.19 -1.65
N ILE A 150 -17.80 18.06 -0.31
CA ILE A 150 -18.42 19.06 0.57
C ILE A 150 -17.60 20.36 0.60
N SER A 151 -16.28 20.27 0.77
CA SER A 151 -15.41 21.45 0.80
C SER A 151 -15.46 22.24 -0.51
N LEU A 152 -15.65 21.56 -1.64
CA LEU A 152 -15.81 22.19 -2.96
C LEU A 152 -17.26 22.61 -3.28
N GLY A 153 -18.24 22.25 -2.43
CA GLY A 153 -19.66 22.49 -2.69
C GLY A 153 -20.26 21.63 -3.81
N PHE A 154 -19.56 20.59 -4.28
CA PHE A 154 -19.98 19.73 -5.38
C PHE A 154 -20.84 18.55 -4.88
N LEU A 155 -22.01 18.84 -4.32
CA LEU A 155 -22.87 17.81 -3.70
C LEU A 155 -23.45 16.80 -4.70
N ASP A 156 -23.60 17.17 -5.97
CA ASP A 156 -24.07 16.25 -7.01
C ASP A 156 -23.10 15.09 -7.27
N LEU A 157 -21.80 15.27 -6.98
CA LEU A 157 -20.82 14.19 -7.01
C LEU A 157 -21.20 13.07 -6.03
N LEU A 158 -21.72 13.42 -4.85
CA LEU A 158 -22.14 12.43 -3.86
C LEU A 158 -23.38 11.66 -4.33
N ASN A 159 -24.31 12.34 -5.01
CA ASN A 159 -25.47 11.69 -5.62
C ASN A 159 -25.05 10.74 -6.74
N GLY A 160 -24.10 11.16 -7.60
CA GLY A 160 -23.53 10.32 -8.65
C GLY A 160 -22.82 9.10 -8.10
N LEU A 161 -22.03 9.26 -7.04
CA LEU A 161 -21.33 8.15 -6.37
C LEU A 161 -22.31 7.16 -5.74
N ALA A 162 -23.37 7.64 -5.09
CA ALA A 162 -24.42 6.78 -4.56
C ALA A 162 -25.10 5.95 -5.67
N TYR A 163 -25.37 6.56 -6.82
CA TYR A 163 -25.91 5.83 -7.98
C TYR A 163 -24.95 4.78 -8.50
N ILE A 164 -23.64 5.08 -8.58
CA ILE A 164 -22.61 4.11 -8.98
C ILE A 164 -22.62 2.90 -8.04
N PHE A 165 -22.64 3.11 -6.73
CA PHE A 165 -22.69 1.99 -5.77
C PHE A 165 -23.94 1.11 -5.92
N GLU A 166 -25.09 1.68 -6.24
CA GLU A 166 -26.30 0.90 -6.55
C GLU A 166 -26.15 0.08 -7.82
N GLN A 167 -25.56 0.66 -8.87
CA GLN A 167 -25.30 -0.05 -10.12
C GLN A 167 -24.29 -1.20 -9.92
N GLU A 168 -23.20 -0.95 -9.20
CA GLU A 168 -22.21 -1.98 -8.87
C GLU A 168 -22.82 -3.09 -8.01
N CYS A 169 -23.70 -2.75 -7.06
CA CYS A 169 -24.43 -3.74 -6.27
C CYS A 169 -25.29 -4.67 -7.14
N MET A 170 -25.88 -4.16 -8.21
CA MET A 170 -26.67 -4.96 -9.17
C MET A 170 -25.80 -5.80 -10.11
N GLN A 171 -24.52 -5.45 -10.26
CA GLN A 171 -23.56 -6.11 -11.16
C GLN A 171 -22.59 -7.05 -10.42
N LEU A 172 -22.77 -7.26 -9.11
CA LEU A 172 -21.94 -8.16 -8.34
C LEU A 172 -21.95 -9.58 -8.94
N PRO A 173 -20.79 -10.23 -9.07
CA PRO A 173 -20.72 -11.61 -9.54
C PRO A 173 -21.40 -12.55 -8.53
N GLY A 174 -21.94 -13.67 -9.01
CA GLY A 174 -22.61 -14.66 -8.15
C GLY A 174 -21.70 -15.32 -7.10
N SER A 175 -20.37 -15.18 -7.24
CA SER A 175 -19.36 -15.62 -6.27
C SER A 175 -19.00 -14.54 -5.23
N ALA A 176 -19.57 -13.33 -5.33
CA ALA A 176 -19.27 -12.25 -4.40
C ALA A 176 -19.78 -12.58 -2.99
N HIS A 177 -19.03 -12.13 -1.98
CA HIS A 177 -19.43 -12.29 -0.59
C HIS A 177 -20.72 -11.48 -0.31
N PRO A 178 -21.70 -12.03 0.45
CA PRO A 178 -22.98 -11.36 0.69
C PRO A 178 -22.84 -9.98 1.37
N ASP A 179 -21.78 -9.79 2.16
CA ASP A 179 -21.49 -8.50 2.80
C ASP A 179 -21.23 -7.38 1.77
N CYS A 180 -20.71 -7.70 0.58
CA CYS A 180 -20.42 -6.69 -0.44
C CYS A 180 -21.68 -5.90 -0.84
N ALA A 181 -22.79 -6.60 -1.08
CA ALA A 181 -24.06 -5.97 -1.42
C ALA A 181 -24.58 -5.07 -0.29
N LEU A 182 -24.50 -5.55 0.95
CA LEU A 182 -24.92 -4.79 2.13
C LEU A 182 -24.10 -3.52 2.33
N GLN A 183 -22.77 -3.60 2.18
CA GLN A 183 -21.89 -2.45 2.33
C GLN A 183 -22.08 -1.43 1.21
N LEU A 184 -22.25 -1.86 -0.04
CA LEU A 184 -22.50 -0.96 -1.18
C LEU A 184 -23.83 -0.23 -1.03
N GLN A 185 -24.89 -0.95 -0.65
CA GLN A 185 -26.20 -0.34 -0.42
C GLN A 185 -26.16 0.65 0.75
N HIS A 186 -25.55 0.27 1.87
CA HIS A 186 -25.37 1.16 3.03
C HIS A 186 -24.59 2.42 2.65
N ALA A 187 -23.48 2.30 1.91
CA ALA A 187 -22.70 3.44 1.45
C ALA A 187 -23.54 4.40 0.58
N ALA A 188 -24.33 3.87 -0.37
CA ALA A 188 -25.22 4.66 -1.22
C ALA A 188 -26.29 5.41 -0.42
N GLU A 189 -26.95 4.73 0.51
CA GLU A 189 -27.99 5.32 1.36
C GLU A 189 -27.43 6.40 2.28
N VAL A 190 -26.26 6.15 2.87
CA VAL A 190 -25.60 7.12 3.74
C VAL A 190 -25.26 8.37 2.95
N LEU A 191 -24.60 8.27 1.79
CA LEU A 191 -24.22 9.43 0.97
C LEU A 191 -25.39 10.39 0.64
N ARG A 192 -26.62 9.89 0.57
CA ARG A 192 -27.83 10.70 0.29
C ARG A 192 -28.42 11.40 1.52
N LYS A 193 -28.10 10.95 2.74
CA LYS A 193 -28.63 11.55 3.98
C LYS A 193 -28.11 12.98 4.16
N THR A 194 -28.96 13.89 4.59
CA THR A 194 -28.59 15.30 4.86
C THR A 194 -27.52 15.44 5.94
N GLN A 195 -27.45 14.50 6.89
CA GLN A 195 -26.41 14.42 7.92
C GLN A 195 -25.00 14.26 7.33
N ASN A 196 -24.87 13.71 6.12
CA ASN A 196 -23.58 13.57 5.44
C ASN A 196 -23.02 14.88 4.90
N ARG A 197 -23.78 15.98 4.98
CA ARG A 197 -23.31 17.32 4.58
C ARG A 197 -22.43 17.97 5.65
N ASP A 198 -22.42 17.45 6.88
CA ASP A 198 -21.45 17.87 7.89
C ASP A 198 -20.08 17.27 7.58
N ILE A 199 -19.05 18.13 7.46
CA ILE A 199 -17.67 17.70 7.20
C ILE A 199 -17.14 16.75 8.27
N LYS A 200 -17.62 16.88 9.52
CA LYS A 200 -17.20 16.05 10.66
C LYS A 200 -17.81 14.65 10.67
N TYR A 201 -18.88 14.42 9.90
CA TYR A 201 -19.51 13.11 9.84
C TYR A 201 -18.54 12.07 9.25
N VAL A 202 -18.46 10.87 9.81
CA VAL A 202 -17.64 9.78 9.25
C VAL A 202 -18.54 8.62 8.90
N VAL A 203 -18.54 8.25 7.62
CA VAL A 203 -19.23 7.06 7.12
C VAL A 203 -18.49 5.85 7.67
N VAL A 204 -19.17 5.06 8.50
CA VAL A 204 -18.66 3.80 9.04
C VAL A 204 -19.29 2.64 8.28
N PRO A 205 -18.55 1.53 8.07
CA PRO A 205 -19.12 0.32 7.47
C PRO A 205 -20.27 -0.21 8.32
N LEU A 206 -21.24 -0.84 7.66
CA LEU A 206 -22.35 -1.50 8.34
C LEU A 206 -21.78 -2.67 9.17
N GLN A 207 -22.15 -2.75 10.45
CA GLN A 207 -21.77 -3.89 11.27
C GLN A 207 -22.63 -5.10 10.87
N THR A 208 -22.00 -6.10 10.27
CA THR A 208 -22.69 -7.34 9.87
C THR A 208 -22.15 -8.52 10.65
N ASN A 209 -22.97 -9.57 10.79
CA ASN A 209 -22.59 -10.77 11.55
C ASN A 209 -21.70 -11.73 10.75
N TYR A 210 -21.26 -11.35 9.54
CA TYR A 210 -20.42 -12.20 8.69
C TYR A 210 -18.96 -12.25 9.15
N ASN A 211 -18.52 -11.30 9.98
CA ASN A 211 -17.16 -11.23 10.52
C ASN A 211 -16.97 -12.02 11.84
N SER A 212 -17.99 -12.75 12.28
CA SER A 212 -18.07 -13.41 13.60
C SER A 212 -17.91 -14.94 13.53
N SER A 213 -17.12 -15.48 12.60
CA SER A 213 -16.85 -16.92 12.49
C SER A 213 -15.37 -17.24 12.60
#